data_AF-A0A9D6VKT4-F1
#
_entry.id   AF-A0A9D6VKT4-F1
#
_cell.length_a   1.000
_cell.length_b   1.000
_cell.length_c   1.000
_cell.angle_alpha   90.00
_cell.angle_beta   90.00
_cell.angle_gamma   90.00
#
_symmetry.space_group_name_H-M   'P 1'
#
loop_
_entity.id
_entity.type
_entity.pdbx_description
1 polymer ?
#
loop_
_entity_poly.entity_id
_entity_poly.type
_entity_poly.pdbx_seq_one_letter_code
_entity_poly.pdbx_strand_id
1 'polypeptide(L)'
;MRFLKNKSAFNLVVFVFLMLISSHVCAFESKQEVDAKKTLQEFCSSEFNGIRDARVFYVTFSPDQAARDDKINPPVGAVDKTWDWDPLVVVDSYKIKNIEVKGERAVVEVSYTRLANTESYGYNRKLIENYMENDVVKFQMVFKDGNWKVFDPPEPRISYEAIVNYYRNEVASMKDVIALPDASKAQKQWYQKLKK
;
A
#
# COMPACT_ATOMS: atom_id res chain seq x y z
N MET A 1 -65.51 -10.23 -23.71
CA MET A 1 -64.66 -10.60 -22.55
C MET A 1 -63.52 -11.53 -22.98
N ARG A 2 -62.35 -11.00 -23.35
CA ARG A 2 -61.12 -11.78 -23.59
C ARG A 2 -59.91 -10.94 -23.16
N PHE A 3 -59.68 -10.82 -21.85
CA PHE A 3 -58.52 -10.08 -21.32
C PHE A 3 -57.84 -10.73 -20.10
N LEU A 4 -58.20 -11.97 -19.75
CA LEU A 4 -57.72 -12.60 -18.50
C LEU A 4 -56.67 -13.71 -18.68
N LYS A 5 -56.20 -14.03 -19.90
CA LYS A 5 -55.25 -15.14 -20.11
C LYS A 5 -53.75 -14.81 -19.98
N ASN A 6 -53.34 -13.54 -19.83
CA ASN A 6 -51.91 -13.18 -19.85
C ASN A 6 -51.27 -12.80 -18.49
N LYS A 7 -52.02 -12.80 -17.37
CA LYS A 7 -51.45 -12.42 -16.06
C LYS A 7 -50.38 -13.39 -15.55
N SER A 8 -50.51 -14.68 -15.88
CA SER A 8 -49.54 -15.72 -15.46
C SER A 8 -48.19 -15.57 -16.16
N ALA A 9 -48.18 -15.30 -17.48
CA ALA A 9 -46.95 -15.09 -18.22
C ALA A 9 -46.22 -13.81 -17.79
N PHE A 10 -46.96 -12.74 -17.49
CA PHE A 10 -46.38 -11.48 -17.02
C PHE A 10 -45.68 -11.63 -15.65
N ASN A 11 -46.32 -12.33 -14.70
CA ASN A 11 -45.72 -12.58 -13.39
C ASN A 11 -44.46 -13.46 -13.46
N LEU A 12 -44.43 -14.44 -14.37
CA LEU A 12 -43.26 -15.29 -14.58
C LEU A 12 -42.08 -14.49 -15.16
N VAL A 13 -42.33 -13.60 -16.13
CA VAL A 13 -41.29 -12.74 -16.71
C VAL A 13 -40.71 -11.79 -15.68
N VAL A 14 -41.56 -11.14 -14.86
CA VAL A 14 -41.10 -10.24 -13.78
C VAL A 14 -40.25 -11.00 -12.75
N PHE A 15 -40.65 -12.22 -12.37
CA PHE A 15 -39.91 -13.02 -11.41
C PHE A 15 -38.53 -13.48 -11.94
N VAL A 16 -38.46 -13.92 -13.20
CA VAL A 16 -37.19 -14.25 -13.87
C VAL A 16 -36.30 -13.01 -14.00
N PHE A 17 -36.88 -11.86 -14.35
CA PHE A 17 -36.12 -10.60 -14.47
C PHE A 17 -35.54 -10.16 -13.12
N LEU A 18 -36.31 -10.27 -12.03
CA LEU A 18 -35.83 -9.99 -10.67
C LEU A 18 -34.73 -10.97 -10.22
N MET A 19 -34.84 -12.26 -10.55
CA MET A 19 -33.78 -13.23 -10.27
C MET A 19 -32.49 -12.94 -11.06
N LEU A 20 -32.63 -12.55 -12.33
CA LEU A 20 -31.48 -12.17 -13.16
C LEU A 20 -30.81 -10.90 -12.62
N ILE A 21 -31.57 -9.88 -12.21
CA ILE A 21 -30.99 -8.68 -11.60
C ILE A 21 -30.25 -9.02 -10.29
N SER A 22 -30.85 -9.84 -9.43
CA SER A 22 -30.24 -10.23 -8.14
C SER A 22 -28.92 -10.99 -8.32
N SER A 23 -28.86 -11.92 -9.27
CA SER A 23 -27.65 -12.71 -9.55
C SER A 23 -26.51 -11.85 -10.12
N HIS A 24 -26.80 -10.83 -10.93
CA HIS A 24 -25.79 -9.93 -11.48
C HIS A 24 -25.21 -8.99 -10.41
N VAL A 25 -26.04 -8.51 -9.47
CA VAL A 25 -25.58 -7.67 -8.36
C VAL A 25 -24.65 -8.46 -7.43
N CYS A 26 -25.01 -9.70 -7.09
CA CYS A 26 -24.21 -10.54 -6.21
C CYS A 26 -22.87 -10.97 -6.85
N ALA A 27 -22.85 -11.22 -8.17
CA ALA A 27 -21.64 -11.53 -8.92
C ALA A 27 -20.72 -10.31 -9.08
N PHE A 28 -21.29 -9.10 -9.19
CA PHE A 28 -20.52 -7.87 -9.28
C PHE A 28 -19.84 -7.51 -7.96
N GLU A 29 -20.56 -7.63 -6.84
CA GLU A 29 -20.05 -7.33 -5.50
C GLU A 29 -18.93 -8.31 -5.09
N SER A 30 -19.10 -9.61 -5.36
CA SER A 30 -18.06 -10.61 -5.10
C SER A 30 -16.80 -10.38 -5.95
N LYS A 31 -16.93 -9.93 -7.20
CA LYS A 31 -15.78 -9.58 -8.04
C LYS A 31 -15.04 -8.34 -7.52
N GLN A 32 -15.78 -7.28 -7.15
CA GLN A 32 -15.20 -6.05 -6.59
C GLN A 32 -14.42 -6.32 -5.31
N GLU A 33 -14.94 -7.18 -4.43
CA GLU A 33 -14.25 -7.60 -3.20
C GLU A 33 -12.93 -8.32 -3.50
N VAL A 34 -12.93 -9.27 -4.45
CA VAL A 34 -11.72 -9.99 -4.87
C VAL A 34 -10.67 -9.04 -5.44
N ASP A 35 -11.08 -8.12 -6.32
CA ASP A 35 -10.18 -7.18 -6.98
C ASP A 35 -9.58 -6.17 -5.98
N ALA A 36 -10.39 -5.65 -5.05
CA ALA A 36 -9.93 -4.77 -3.97
C ALA A 36 -8.94 -5.46 -3.04
N LYS A 37 -9.27 -6.69 -2.60
CA LYS A 37 -8.40 -7.49 -1.74
C LYS A 37 -7.06 -7.80 -2.41
N LYS A 38 -7.08 -8.17 -3.69
CA LYS A 38 -5.87 -8.44 -4.47
C LYS A 38 -4.98 -7.20 -4.56
N THR A 39 -5.57 -6.06 -4.91
CA THR A 39 -4.85 -4.78 -5.01
C THR A 39 -4.17 -4.41 -3.69
N LEU A 40 -4.88 -4.54 -2.56
CA LEU A 40 -4.27 -4.26 -1.25
C LEU A 40 -3.18 -5.27 -0.90
N GLN A 41 -3.37 -6.55 -1.23
CA GLN A 41 -2.36 -7.57 -0.98
C GLN A 41 -1.06 -7.27 -1.75
N GLU A 42 -1.17 -6.86 -3.01
CA GLU A 42 -0.04 -6.43 -3.84
C GLU A 42 0.62 -5.18 -3.28
N PHE A 43 -0.16 -4.20 -2.83
CA PHE A 43 0.35 -3.00 -2.16
C PHE A 43 1.12 -3.36 -0.88
N CYS A 44 0.51 -4.07 0.07
CA CYS A 44 1.14 -4.46 1.33
C CYS A 44 2.37 -5.34 1.10
N SER A 45 2.34 -6.25 0.13
CA SER A 45 3.49 -7.09 -0.22
C SER A 45 4.63 -6.23 -0.77
N SER A 46 4.32 -5.24 -1.60
CA SER A 46 5.30 -4.32 -2.13
C SER A 46 5.95 -3.48 -1.03
N GLU A 47 5.16 -2.94 -0.10
CA GLU A 47 5.72 -2.21 1.05
C GLU A 47 6.60 -3.09 1.93
N PHE A 48 6.10 -4.28 2.27
CA PHE A 48 6.80 -5.24 3.12
C PHE A 48 8.16 -5.63 2.54
N ASN A 49 8.23 -5.82 1.22
CA ASN A 49 9.44 -6.17 0.49
C ASN A 49 10.33 -4.96 0.16
N GLY A 50 9.92 -3.75 0.51
CA GLY A 50 10.65 -2.55 0.12
C GLY A 50 10.65 -2.36 -1.39
N ILE A 51 9.48 -2.24 -2.02
CA ILE A 51 9.39 -1.81 -3.41
C ILE A 51 8.87 -0.38 -3.41
N ARG A 52 9.79 0.58 -3.47
CA ARG A 52 9.49 2.01 -3.26
C ARG A 52 8.47 2.54 -4.27
N ASP A 53 8.66 2.20 -5.54
CA ASP A 53 7.86 2.71 -6.65
C ASP A 53 6.42 2.16 -6.65
N ALA A 54 6.12 1.12 -5.86
CA ALA A 54 4.78 0.54 -5.81
C ALA A 54 3.72 1.55 -5.35
N ARG A 55 4.08 2.50 -4.47
CA ARG A 55 3.15 3.56 -4.05
C ARG A 55 2.64 4.36 -5.24
N VAL A 56 3.45 4.59 -6.27
CA VAL A 56 3.08 5.33 -7.50
C VAL A 56 1.92 4.65 -8.22
N PHE A 57 1.88 3.32 -8.17
CA PHE A 57 0.86 2.54 -8.87
C PHE A 57 -0.39 2.30 -8.03
N TYR A 58 -0.27 2.16 -6.71
CA TYR A 58 -1.39 1.73 -5.87
C TYR A 58 -2.05 2.86 -5.09
N VAL A 59 -1.41 4.01 -4.92
CA VAL A 59 -1.88 5.05 -4.00
C VAL A 59 -2.56 6.20 -4.73
N THR A 60 -3.59 6.76 -4.10
CA THR A 60 -4.10 8.09 -4.41
C THR A 60 -4.20 8.89 -3.12
N PHE A 61 -4.02 10.21 -3.22
CA PHE A 61 -4.07 11.10 -2.08
C PHE A 61 -5.27 12.06 -2.14
N SER A 62 -5.75 12.46 -0.98
CA SER A 62 -6.61 13.65 -0.84
C SER A 62 -5.82 14.92 -1.18
N PRO A 63 -6.50 16.01 -1.58
CA PRO A 63 -5.84 17.29 -1.82
C PRO A 63 -5.01 17.78 -0.62
N ASP A 64 -5.52 17.57 0.59
CA ASP A 64 -4.83 17.96 1.83
C ASP A 64 -3.56 17.14 2.06
N GLN A 65 -3.62 15.82 1.86
CA GLN A 65 -2.46 14.96 2.02
C GLN A 65 -1.40 15.24 0.93
N ALA A 66 -1.83 15.42 -0.32
CA ALA A 66 -0.95 15.80 -1.42
C ALA A 66 -0.22 17.13 -1.11
N ALA A 67 -0.95 18.16 -0.67
CA ALA A 67 -0.36 19.45 -0.30
C ALA A 67 0.62 19.36 0.88
N ARG A 68 0.34 18.49 1.87
CA ARG A 68 1.27 18.24 2.99
C ARG A 68 2.56 17.60 2.50
N ASP A 69 2.47 16.54 1.71
CA ASP A 69 3.65 15.83 1.27
C ASP A 69 4.47 16.64 0.24
N ASP A 70 3.84 17.42 -0.63
CA ASP A 70 4.54 18.33 -1.55
C ASP A 70 5.39 19.37 -0.81
N LYS A 71 4.96 19.80 0.38
CA LYS A 71 5.74 20.70 1.23
C LYS A 71 6.97 20.02 1.85
N ILE A 72 6.88 18.72 2.09
CA ILE A 72 7.93 17.92 2.75
C ILE A 72 8.96 17.44 1.71
N ASN A 73 8.50 16.92 0.57
CA ASN A 73 9.32 16.33 -0.49
C ASN A 73 9.02 16.98 -1.88
N PRO A 74 9.33 18.28 -2.08
CA PRO A 74 8.96 19.02 -3.29
C PRO A 74 9.50 18.49 -4.64
N PRO A 75 10.65 17.78 -4.76
CA PRO A 75 11.13 17.30 -6.06
C PRO A 75 10.46 15.99 -6.53
N VAL A 76 9.83 15.24 -5.63
CA VAL A 76 9.43 13.83 -5.86
C VAL A 76 7.95 13.56 -5.58
N GLY A 77 7.28 14.49 -4.87
CA GLY A 77 5.83 14.46 -4.62
C GLY A 77 5.40 13.46 -3.55
N ALA A 78 4.09 13.42 -3.28
CA ALA A 78 3.49 12.64 -2.19
C ALA A 78 3.74 11.13 -2.21
N VAL A 79 4.15 10.60 -3.35
CA VAL A 79 4.11 9.16 -3.62
C VAL A 79 5.46 8.48 -3.41
N ASP A 80 6.57 9.21 -3.56
CA ASP A 80 7.90 8.67 -3.37
C ASP A 80 8.37 8.86 -1.93
N LYS A 81 8.31 7.78 -1.14
CA LYS A 81 8.82 7.74 0.23
C LYS A 81 10.19 7.09 0.24
N THR A 82 11.20 7.85 0.63
CA THR A 82 12.59 7.44 0.79
C THR A 82 12.83 6.80 2.15
N TRP A 83 13.21 5.52 2.21
CA TRP A 83 13.20 4.78 3.50
C TRP A 83 14.32 5.17 4.46
N ASP A 84 15.35 5.85 3.96
CA ASP A 84 16.45 6.41 4.74
C ASP A 84 16.09 7.77 5.35
N TRP A 85 15.16 8.51 4.73
CA TRP A 85 14.79 9.86 5.12
C TRP A 85 13.40 9.97 5.76
N ASP A 86 12.40 9.29 5.21
CA ASP A 86 11.00 9.38 5.64
C ASP A 86 10.68 8.44 6.83
N PRO A 87 9.69 8.82 7.68
CA PRO A 87 9.13 7.94 8.69
C PRO A 87 8.57 6.65 8.08
N LEU A 88 8.86 5.52 8.74
CA LEU A 88 8.32 4.21 8.43
C LEU A 88 8.09 3.41 9.70
N VAL A 89 7.39 2.29 9.55
CA VAL A 89 7.16 1.29 10.57
C VAL A 89 7.87 0.00 10.15
N VAL A 90 8.68 -0.56 11.03
CA VAL A 90 9.34 -1.85 10.81
C VAL A 90 8.42 -2.96 11.30
N VAL A 91 8.10 -3.90 10.42
CA VAL A 91 7.18 -5.01 10.70
C VAL A 91 7.86 -6.36 10.45
N ASP A 92 7.42 -7.38 11.16
CA ASP A 92 7.87 -8.77 10.97
C ASP A 92 6.96 -9.53 10.00
N SER A 93 5.65 -9.33 10.12
CA SER A 93 4.65 -9.98 9.29
C SER A 93 3.39 -9.14 9.16
N TYR A 94 2.52 -9.51 8.21
CA TYR A 94 1.21 -8.90 8.05
C TYR A 94 0.16 -9.91 7.61
N LYS A 95 -1.10 -9.63 7.91
CA LYS A 95 -2.27 -10.43 7.51
C LYS A 95 -3.46 -9.54 7.23
N ILE A 96 -4.04 -9.70 6.03
CA ILE A 96 -5.35 -9.11 5.69
C ILE A 96 -6.43 -9.90 6.44
N LYS A 97 -7.26 -9.19 7.21
CA LYS A 97 -8.30 -9.77 8.09
C LYS A 97 -9.67 -9.70 7.44
N ASN A 98 -10.20 -8.49 7.33
CA ASN A 98 -11.55 -8.21 6.88
C ASN A 98 -11.51 -7.23 5.72
N ILE A 99 -12.44 -7.38 4.78
CA ILE A 99 -12.70 -6.41 3.73
C ILE A 99 -14.19 -6.12 3.71
N GLU A 100 -14.53 -4.84 3.62
CA GLU A 100 -15.90 -4.37 3.45
C GLU A 100 -15.92 -3.47 2.21
N VAL A 101 -16.62 -3.90 1.16
CA VAL A 101 -16.81 -3.11 -0.07
C VAL A 101 -18.21 -2.51 -0.08
N LYS A 102 -18.30 -1.23 -0.41
CA LYS A 102 -19.55 -0.48 -0.58
C LYS A 102 -19.46 0.39 -1.82
N GLY A 103 -19.94 -0.13 -2.94
CA GLY A 103 -19.83 0.53 -4.23
C GLY A 103 -18.37 0.73 -4.63
N GLU A 104 -17.98 1.99 -4.87
CA GLU A 104 -16.62 2.38 -5.29
C GLU A 104 -15.67 2.63 -4.11
N ARG A 105 -16.01 2.17 -2.91
CA ARG A 105 -15.17 2.32 -1.72
C ARG A 105 -15.01 0.99 -1.01
N ALA A 106 -13.85 0.78 -0.42
CA ALA A 106 -13.63 -0.36 0.46
C ALA A 106 -12.85 0.06 1.71
N VAL A 107 -13.09 -0.65 2.81
CA VAL A 107 -12.27 -0.59 4.01
C VAL A 107 -11.69 -1.97 4.25
N VAL A 108 -10.38 -2.04 4.44
CA VAL A 108 -9.69 -3.30 4.66
C VAL A 108 -8.85 -3.24 5.92
N GLU A 109 -9.04 -4.22 6.78
CA GLU A 109 -8.28 -4.34 8.03
C GLU A 109 -7.07 -5.24 7.81
N VAL A 110 -5.89 -4.72 8.14
CA VAL A 110 -4.63 -5.46 8.08
C VAL A 110 -4.00 -5.45 9.47
N SER A 111 -3.68 -6.63 9.99
CA SER A 111 -2.90 -6.76 11.22
C SER A 111 -1.42 -6.91 10.86
N TYR A 112 -0.57 -6.17 11.57
CA TYR A 112 0.88 -6.29 11.48
C TYR A 112 1.45 -6.74 12.82
N THR A 113 2.55 -7.48 12.77
CA THR A 113 3.44 -7.63 13.91
C THR A 113 4.50 -6.54 13.79
N ARG A 114 4.36 -5.46 14.57
CA ARG A 114 5.26 -4.32 14.58
C ARG A 114 6.48 -4.62 15.45
N LEU A 115 7.66 -4.26 14.97
CA LEU A 115 8.91 -4.34 15.71
C LEU A 115 9.35 -2.97 16.24
N ALA A 116 9.28 -1.96 15.38
CA ALA A 116 9.73 -0.61 15.68
C ALA A 116 9.02 0.41 14.78
N ASN A 117 9.13 1.69 15.13
CA ASN A 117 8.82 2.80 14.23
C ASN A 117 9.99 3.77 14.16
N THR A 118 10.03 4.57 13.11
CA THR A 118 10.95 5.70 13.05
C THR A 118 10.21 7.01 13.19
N GLU A 119 10.72 7.89 14.04
CA GLU A 119 10.22 9.25 14.21
C GLU A 119 11.15 10.26 13.54
N SER A 120 10.59 11.42 13.16
CA SER A 120 11.28 12.52 12.47
C SER A 120 11.74 12.19 11.05
N TYR A 121 12.23 13.22 10.34
CA TYR A 121 12.72 13.14 8.97
C TYR A 121 14.24 13.33 8.91
N GLY A 122 14.86 12.75 7.88
CA GLY A 122 16.26 12.93 7.52
C GLY A 122 17.27 12.58 8.61
N TYR A 123 18.31 13.39 8.77
CA TYR A 123 19.43 13.11 9.68
C TYR A 123 19.05 12.99 11.16
N ASN A 124 17.88 13.51 11.55
CA ASN A 124 17.38 13.43 12.93
C ASN A 124 16.48 12.22 13.17
N ARG A 125 16.33 11.34 12.18
CA ARG A 125 15.48 10.17 12.26
C ARG A 125 15.98 9.21 13.34
N LYS A 126 15.06 8.76 14.19
CA LYS A 126 15.36 7.86 15.31
C LYS A 126 14.51 6.60 15.19
N LEU A 127 15.15 5.45 15.37
CA LEU A 127 14.46 4.18 15.56
C LEU A 127 13.97 4.09 17.01
N ILE A 128 12.70 3.78 17.19
CA ILE A 128 12.08 3.56 18.49
C ILE A 128 11.52 2.15 18.49
N GLU A 129 12.08 1.31 19.36
CA GLU A 129 11.57 -0.04 19.59
C GLU A 129 10.21 0.06 20.29
N ASN A 130 9.17 -0.47 19.64
CA ASN A 130 7.80 -0.41 20.15
C ASN A 130 7.02 -1.64 19.66
N TYR A 131 7.51 -2.81 20.05
CA TYR A 131 6.93 -4.08 19.65
C TYR A 131 5.42 -4.15 19.93
N MET A 132 4.65 -4.56 18.93
CA MET A 132 3.22 -4.78 19.02
C MET A 132 2.82 -5.97 18.17
N GLU A 133 2.37 -7.04 18.81
CA GLU A 133 2.07 -8.30 18.13
C GLU A 133 0.91 -8.20 17.12
N ASN A 134 -0.08 -7.35 17.42
CA ASN A 134 -1.29 -7.19 16.64
C ASN A 134 -1.66 -5.71 16.44
N ASP A 135 -0.84 -5.00 15.68
CA ASP A 135 -1.09 -3.62 15.23
C ASP A 135 -2.10 -3.63 14.07
N VAL A 136 -3.34 -3.25 14.35
CA VAL A 136 -4.43 -3.28 13.35
C VAL A 136 -4.57 -1.92 12.68
N VAL A 137 -4.49 -1.94 11.35
CA VAL A 137 -4.56 -0.75 10.50
C VAL A 137 -5.73 -0.89 9.54
N LYS A 138 -6.53 0.18 9.42
CA LYS A 138 -7.64 0.24 8.46
C LYS A 138 -7.21 1.02 7.23
N PHE A 139 -7.07 0.32 6.11
CA PHE A 139 -6.82 0.92 4.82
C PHE A 139 -8.15 1.32 4.18
N GLN A 140 -8.22 2.56 3.72
CA GLN A 140 -9.31 3.02 2.89
C GLN A 140 -8.91 2.82 1.42
N MET A 141 -9.86 2.36 0.61
CA MET A 141 -9.65 2.18 -0.82
C MET A 141 -10.77 2.85 -1.60
N VAL A 142 -10.42 3.33 -2.79
CA VAL A 142 -11.36 3.93 -3.74
C VAL A 142 -11.17 3.29 -5.11
N PHE A 143 -12.28 3.03 -5.81
CA PHE A 143 -12.25 2.60 -7.20
C PHE A 143 -12.20 3.85 -8.09
N LYS A 144 -11.09 4.04 -8.80
CA LYS A 144 -10.84 5.22 -9.62
C LYS A 144 -10.10 4.81 -10.90
N ASP A 145 -10.52 5.37 -12.03
CA ASP A 145 -9.89 5.12 -13.34
C ASP A 145 -9.79 3.61 -13.67
N GLY A 146 -10.86 2.87 -13.34
CA GLY A 146 -10.97 1.44 -13.60
C GLY A 146 -10.16 0.53 -12.67
N ASN A 147 -9.53 1.07 -11.62
CA ASN A 147 -8.69 0.31 -10.70
C ASN A 147 -8.97 0.68 -9.25
N TRP A 148 -8.77 -0.27 -8.34
CA TRP A 148 -8.72 0.03 -6.91
C TRP A 148 -7.42 0.76 -6.57
N LYS A 149 -7.51 1.74 -5.67
CA LYS A 149 -6.37 2.50 -5.16
C LYS A 149 -6.48 2.64 -3.65
N VAL A 150 -5.37 2.55 -2.95
CA VAL A 150 -5.26 2.85 -1.52
C VAL A 150 -5.31 4.36 -1.33
N PHE A 151 -6.27 4.83 -0.54
CA PHE A 151 -6.53 6.24 -0.30
C PHE A 151 -5.85 6.70 0.99
N ASP A 152 -4.99 7.71 0.90
CA ASP A 152 -4.24 8.29 2.03
C ASP A 152 -3.61 7.21 2.95
N PRO A 153 -2.75 6.32 2.42
CA PRO A 153 -2.12 5.28 3.23
C PRO A 153 -1.29 5.90 4.37
N PRO A 154 -1.19 5.20 5.51
CA PRO A 154 -0.29 5.58 6.60
C PRO A 154 1.19 5.45 6.19
N GLU A 155 2.11 5.65 7.15
CA GLU A 155 3.55 5.46 6.91
C GLU A 155 3.86 4.07 6.34
N PRO A 156 4.89 3.93 5.47
CA PRO A 156 5.31 2.65 4.92
C PRO A 156 5.56 1.61 6.01
N ARG A 157 5.08 0.39 5.80
CA ARG A 157 5.32 -0.76 6.69
C ARG A 157 6.24 -1.75 6.01
N ILE A 158 7.51 -1.70 6.40
CA ILE A 158 8.61 -2.38 5.71
C ILE A 158 9.18 -3.48 6.59
N SER A 159 9.53 -4.63 6.00
CA SER A 159 10.18 -5.69 6.74
C SER A 159 11.59 -5.32 7.17
N TYR A 160 12.05 -5.91 8.28
CA TYR A 160 13.46 -5.80 8.68
C TYR A 160 14.40 -6.27 7.56
N GLU A 161 14.06 -7.36 6.88
CA GLU A 161 14.85 -7.90 5.77
C GLU A 161 14.97 -6.92 4.60
N ALA A 162 13.87 -6.26 4.22
CA ALA A 162 13.89 -5.26 3.16
C ALA A 162 14.79 -4.05 3.51
N ILE A 163 14.78 -3.61 4.77
CA ILE A 163 15.68 -2.55 5.24
C ILE A 163 17.15 -3.00 5.15
N VAL A 164 17.46 -4.21 5.60
CA VAL A 164 18.82 -4.77 5.50
C VAL A 164 19.27 -4.87 4.04
N ASN A 165 18.40 -5.35 3.16
CA ASN A 165 18.70 -5.49 1.74
C ASN A 165 18.91 -4.13 1.05
N TYR A 166 18.12 -3.11 1.41
CA TYR A 166 18.31 -1.74 0.94
C TYR A 166 19.71 -1.22 1.27
N TYR A 167 20.10 -1.26 2.55
CA TYR A 167 21.41 -0.76 2.96
C TYR A 167 22.56 -1.59 2.39
N ARG A 168 22.39 -2.90 2.22
CA ARG A 168 23.38 -3.74 1.51
C ARG A 168 23.55 -3.29 0.06
N ASN A 169 22.46 -3.00 -0.64
CA ASN A 169 22.49 -2.55 -2.03
C ASN A 169 23.09 -1.15 -2.18
N GLU A 170 22.76 -0.23 -1.25
CA GLU A 170 23.37 1.09 -1.18
C GLU A 170 24.89 1.00 -0.95
N VAL A 171 25.33 0.17 0.00
CA VAL A 171 26.77 -0.06 0.21
C VAL A 171 27.39 -0.70 -1.05
N ALA A 172 26.72 -1.66 -1.69
CA ALA A 172 27.24 -2.27 -2.91
C ALA A 172 27.40 -1.28 -4.06
N SER A 173 26.43 -0.37 -4.27
CA SER A 173 26.46 0.64 -5.35
C SER A 173 27.57 1.67 -5.15
N MET A 174 27.96 1.95 -3.90
CA MET A 174 29.07 2.85 -3.60
C MET A 174 30.44 2.29 -4.00
N LYS A 175 30.57 0.99 -4.29
CA LYS A 175 31.84 0.36 -4.65
C LYS A 175 32.52 1.07 -5.82
N ASP A 176 31.75 1.38 -6.86
CA ASP A 176 32.30 1.95 -8.10
C ASP A 176 32.63 3.44 -7.92
N VAL A 177 31.83 4.16 -7.13
CA VAL A 177 32.09 5.56 -6.77
C VAL A 177 33.37 5.69 -5.94
N ILE A 178 33.58 4.79 -4.97
CA ILE A 178 34.76 4.78 -4.11
C ILE A 178 36.04 4.36 -4.85
N ALA A 179 35.90 3.62 -5.96
CA ALA A 179 37.01 3.23 -6.82
C ALA A 179 37.56 4.39 -7.67
N LEU A 180 36.82 5.50 -7.80
CA LEU A 180 37.28 6.66 -8.56
C LEU A 180 38.52 7.31 -7.94
N PRO A 181 39.44 7.87 -8.76
CA PRO A 181 40.63 8.57 -8.28
C PRO A 181 40.30 9.71 -7.31
N ASP A 182 39.22 10.44 -7.60
CA ASP A 182 38.81 11.65 -6.87
C ASP A 182 38.05 11.36 -5.56
N ALA A 183 37.71 10.09 -5.30
CA ALA A 183 37.10 9.72 -4.03
C ALA A 183 38.07 9.99 -2.87
N SER A 184 37.62 10.80 -1.92
CA SER A 184 38.44 11.23 -0.78
C SER A 184 38.85 10.05 0.10
N LYS A 185 39.95 10.22 0.85
CA LYS A 185 40.40 9.22 1.83
C LYS A 185 39.33 8.93 2.89
N ALA A 186 38.57 9.95 3.31
CA ALA A 186 37.48 9.80 4.28
C ALA A 186 36.36 8.91 3.75
N GLN A 187 35.92 9.12 2.51
CA GLN A 187 34.90 8.29 1.85
C GLN A 187 35.38 6.83 1.71
N LYS A 188 36.63 6.62 1.27
CA LYS A 188 37.25 5.28 1.17
C LYS A 188 37.28 4.57 2.53
N GLN A 189 37.69 5.26 3.59
CA GLN A 189 37.73 4.68 4.94
C GLN A 189 36.34 4.38 5.50
N TRP A 190 35.36 5.26 5.26
CA TRP A 190 33.98 5.05 5.69
C TRP A 190 33.37 3.82 5.01
N TYR A 191 33.55 3.68 3.70
CA TYR A 191 33.12 2.49 2.96
C TYR A 191 33.70 1.18 3.50
N GLN A 192 34.98 1.16 3.86
CA GLN A 192 35.62 -0.04 4.46
C GLN A 192 35.05 -0.39 5.84
N LYS A 193 34.53 0.59 6.59
CA LYS A 193 33.84 0.32 7.87
C LYS A 193 32.48 -0.33 7.66
N LEU A 194 31.74 0.06 6.61
CA LEU A 194 30.41 -0.48 6.31
C LEU A 194 30.42 -1.90 5.73
N LYS A 195 31.57 -2.37 5.23
CA LYS A 195 31.76 -3.73 4.71
C LYS A 195 32.00 -4.80 5.78
N LYS A 196 32.29 -4.40 7.01
CA LYS A 196 32.56 -5.30 8.14
C LYS A 196 31.26 -5.62 8.88
#